data_AF-A0A419J3M1-F1
#
_entry.id   AF-A0A419J3M1-F1
#
_cell.length_a   1.000
_cell.length_b   1.000
_cell.length_c   1.000
_cell.angle_alpha   90.00
_cell.angle_beta   90.00
_cell.angle_gamma   90.00
#
_symmetry.space_group_name_H-M   'P 1'
#
loop_
_entity.id
_entity.type
_entity.pdbx_description
1 polymer ?
#
loop_
_entity_poly.entity_id
_entity_poly.type
_entity_poly.pdbx_seq_one_letter_code
_entity_poly.pdbx_strand_id
1 'polypeptide(L)' 'MNDTSPEIESRFIEMMMRKSGEERLRMGFEMFNMARTQVIASIRIQKPDADLAEISKELFIRFYGQDFSHDESRKILAHI' A
#
# COMPACT_ATOMS: atom_id res chain seq x y z
N MET A 1 -5.25 7.53 -18.22
CA MET A 1 -3.81 7.19 -18.04
C MET A 1 -3.00 8.02 -19.01
N ASN A 2 -2.23 9.02 -18.56
CA ASN A 2 -1.63 10.01 -19.48
C ASN A 2 -0.45 9.46 -20.31
N ASP A 3 0.16 8.36 -19.87
CA ASP A 3 1.24 7.65 -20.55
C ASP A 3 0.77 6.34 -21.19
N THR A 4 -0.50 6.28 -21.60
CA THR A 4 -1.07 5.10 -22.25
C THR A 4 -1.94 5.51 -23.42
N SER A 5 -1.78 4.83 -24.55
CA SER A 5 -2.60 5.11 -25.74
C SER A 5 -4.09 4.90 -25.45
N PRO A 6 -5.00 5.69 -26.05
CA PRO A 6 -6.44 5.57 -25.85
C PRO A 6 -7.00 4.15 -26.14
N GLU A 7 -6.42 3.45 -27.10
CA GLU A 7 -6.79 2.07 -27.46
C GLU A 7 -6.57 1.10 -26.28
N ILE A 8 -5.39 1.16 -25.66
CA ILE A 8 -5.04 0.30 -24.52
C ILE A 8 -5.85 0.67 -23.28
N GLU A 9 -6.09 1.95 -23.03
CA GLU A 9 -6.97 2.39 -21.94
C GLU A 9 -8.40 1.84 -22.13
N SER A 10 -8.94 1.95 -23.34
CA SER A 10 -10.27 1.41 -23.69
C SER A 10 -10.35 -0.10 -23.48
N ARG A 11 -9.33 -0.85 -23.94
CA ARG A 11 -9.23 -2.29 -23.75
C ARG A 11 -9.13 -2.68 -22.27
N PHE A 12 -8.35 -1.94 -21.49
CA PHE A 12 -8.24 -2.17 -20.05
C PHE A 12 -9.58 -1.95 -19.35
N ILE A 13 -10.27 -0.84 -19.64
CA ILE A 13 -11.59 -0.53 -19.07
C ILE A 13 -12.58 -1.65 -19.43
N GLU A 14 -12.63 -2.10 -20.68
CA GLU A 14 -13.52 -3.18 -21.11
C GLU A 14 -13.26 -4.47 -20.30
N MET A 15 -12.00 -4.87 -20.12
CA MET A 15 -11.64 -6.02 -19.30
C MET A 15 -12.06 -5.87 -17.84
N MET A 16 -11.96 -4.66 -17.28
CA MET A 16 -12.39 -4.38 -15.90
C MET A 16 -13.91 -4.38 -15.74
N MET A 17 -14.65 -3.94 -16.76
CA MET A 17 -16.11 -3.94 -16.75
C MET A 17 -16.73 -5.34 -16.90
N ARG A 18 -15.98 -6.29 -17.50
CA ARG A 18 -16.38 -7.71 -17.54
C ARG A 18 -16.31 -8.41 -16.19
N LYS A 19 -15.60 -7.83 -15.20
CA LYS A 19 -15.49 -8.38 -13.84
C LYS A 19 -16.67 -7.97 -12.97
N SER A 20 -16.98 -8.79 -11.98
CA SER A 20 -17.94 -8.43 -10.94
C SER A 20 -17.40 -7.32 -10.02
N GLY A 21 -18.29 -6.67 -9.27
CA GLY A 21 -17.87 -5.70 -8.26
C GLY A 21 -16.98 -6.32 -7.18
N GLU A 22 -17.28 -7.57 -6.78
CA GLU A 22 -16.50 -8.32 -5.80
C GLU A 22 -15.08 -8.62 -6.31
N GLU A 23 -14.95 -9.05 -7.58
CA GLU A 23 -13.65 -9.32 -8.18
C GLU A 23 -12.79 -8.05 -8.23
N ARG A 24 -13.38 -6.91 -8.60
CA ARG A 24 -12.66 -5.63 -8.61
C ARG A 24 -12.23 -5.20 -7.21
N LEU A 25 -13.08 -5.41 -6.20
CA LEU A 25 -12.73 -5.12 -4.81
C LEU A 25 -11.57 -6.00 -4.33
N ARG A 26 -11.63 -7.30 -4.62
CA ARG A 26 -10.57 -8.26 -4.28
C ARG A 26 -9.24 -7.86 -4.91
N MET A 27 -9.24 -7.47 -6.18
CA MET A 27 -8.04 -6.97 -6.86
C MET A 27 -7.43 -5.78 -6.12
N GLY A 28 -8.24 -4.84 -5.64
CA GLY A 28 -7.76 -3.71 -4.83
C GLY A 28 -7.06 -4.16 -3.54
N PHE A 29 -7.64 -5.13 -2.83
CA PHE A 29 -7.03 -5.70 -1.61
C PHE A 29 -5.74 -6.46 -1.91
N GLU A 30 -5.70 -7.23 -3.00
CA GLU A 30 -4.51 -7.96 -3.42
C GLU A 30 -3.36 -7.01 -3.77
N MET A 31 -3.65 -5.91 -4.48
CA MET A 31 -2.66 -4.88 -4.78
C MET A 31 -2.08 -4.25 -3.50
N PHE A 32 -2.94 -3.90 -2.54
CA PHE A 32 -2.47 -3.36 -1.26
C PHE A 32 -1.64 -4.38 -0.48
N ASN A 33 -2.07 -5.64 -0.43
CA ASN A 33 -1.32 -6.70 0.24
C ASN A 33 0.06 -6.93 -0.40
N MET A 34 0.14 -6.87 -1.73
CA MET A 34 1.41 -6.94 -2.45
C MET A 34 2.33 -5.77 -2.07
N ALA A 35 1.82 -4.53 -2.12
CA ALA A 35 2.59 -3.34 -1.75
C ALA A 35 3.10 -3.44 -0.29
N ARG A 36 2.22 -3.82 0.65
CA ARG A 36 2.59 -4.04 2.06
C ARG A 36 3.70 -5.09 2.20
N THR A 37 3.60 -6.21 1.47
CA THR A 37 4.59 -7.29 1.50
C THR A 37 5.97 -6.79 1.03
N GLN A 38 6.01 -6.03 -0.06
CA GLN A 38 7.26 -5.44 -0.57
C GLN A 38 7.87 -4.45 0.43
N VAL A 39 7.04 -3.61 1.05
CA VAL A 39 7.49 -2.68 2.09
C VAL A 39 8.08 -3.42 3.28
N ILE A 40 7.43 -4.48 3.80
CA ILE A 40 7.95 -5.30 4.91
C ILE A 40 9.30 -5.93 4.54
N ALA A 41 9.41 -6.49 3.33
CA ALA A 41 10.67 -7.07 2.87
C ALA A 41 11.80 -6.02 2.87
N SER A 42 11.52 -4.81 2.38
CA SER A 42 12.45 -3.68 2.41
C SER A 42 12.82 -3.26 3.84
N ILE A 43 11.85 -3.21 4.78
CA ILE A 43 12.13 -2.93 6.21
C ILE A 43 13.12 -3.96 6.75
N ARG A 44 12.86 -5.25 6.54
CA ARG A 44 13.70 -6.34 7.06
C ARG A 44 15.12 -6.33 6.50
N ILE A 45 15.30 -5.89 5.25
CA ILE A 45 16.65 -5.70 4.67
C ILE A 45 17.38 -4.58 5.41
N GLN A 46 16.70 -3.48 5.72
CA GLN A 46 17.31 -2.31 6.37
C GLN A 46 17.49 -2.49 7.89
N LYS A 47 16.60 -3.27 8.52
CA LYS A 47 16.56 -3.55 9.95
C LYS A 47 16.34 -5.06 10.17
N PRO A 48 17.41 -5.89 10.06
CA PRO A 48 17.30 -7.34 10.15
C PRO A 48 16.74 -7.85 11.48
N ASP A 49 17.04 -7.14 12.56
CA ASP A 49 16.64 -7.49 13.93
C ASP A 49 15.33 -6.83 14.37
N ALA A 50 14.62 -6.17 13.46
CA ALA A 50 13.40 -5.45 13.80
C ALA A 50 12.31 -6.39 14.31
N ASP A 51 11.75 -6.08 15.47
CA ASP A 51 10.61 -6.81 16.00
C ASP A 51 9.29 -6.41 15.30
N LEU A 52 8.18 -7.05 15.70
CA LEU A 52 6.88 -6.78 15.10
C LEU A 52 6.37 -5.35 15.36
N ALA A 53 6.70 -4.76 16.51
CA ALA A 53 6.29 -3.40 16.85
C ALA A 53 7.07 -2.40 15.99
N GLU A 54 8.38 -2.60 15.83
CA GLU A 54 9.22 -1.78 14.96
C GLU A 54 8.79 -1.86 13.50
N ILE A 55 8.49 -3.06 12.98
CA ILE A 55 7.94 -3.21 11.62
C ILE A 55 6.61 -2.46 11.50
N SER A 56 5.75 -2.50 12.51
CA SER A 56 4.45 -1.81 12.51
C SER A 56 4.62 -0.27 12.49
N LYS A 57 5.59 0.26 13.24
CA LYS A 57 5.96 1.68 13.25
C LYS A 57 6.47 2.13 11.88
N GLU A 58 7.36 1.36 11.27
CA GLU A 58 7.89 1.64 9.94
C GLU A 58 6.80 1.59 8.86
N LEU A 59 5.86 0.64 8.96
CA LEU A 59 4.70 0.59 8.08
C LEU A 59 3.81 1.82 8.23
N PHE A 60 3.54 2.25 9.47
CA PHE A 60 2.78 3.46 9.73
C PHE A 60 3.43 4.68 9.06
N ILE A 61 4.73 4.88 9.26
CA ILE A 61 5.45 6.01 8.66
C ILE A 61 5.42 5.97 7.13
N ARG A 62 5.58 4.79 6.51
CA ARG A 62 5.62 4.67 5.05
C ARG A 62 4.27 4.85 4.37
N PHE A 63 3.19 4.35 4.97
CA PHE A 63 1.86 4.42 4.37
C PHE A 63 1.07 5.65 4.77
N TYR A 64 1.30 6.18 5.98
CA TYR A 64 0.45 7.20 6.58
C TYR A 64 1.24 8.38 7.17
N GLY A 65 2.56 8.33 7.22
CA GLY A 65 3.36 9.36 7.91
C GLY A 65 3.20 10.78 7.33
N GLN A 66 2.74 10.91 6.09
CA GLN A 66 2.45 12.21 5.45
C GLN A 66 1.02 12.70 5.70
N ASP A 67 0.14 11.85 6.20
CA ASP A 67 -1.27 12.19 6.50
C ASP A 67 -1.42 12.85 7.88
N PHE A 68 -0.36 12.86 8.68
CA PHE A 68 -0.35 13.36 10.06
C PHE A 68 0.77 14.37 10.27
N SER A 69 0.53 15.35 11.16
CA SER A 69 1.59 16.21 11.64
C SER A 69 2.62 15.42 12.45
N HIS A 70 3.83 15.96 12.60
CA HIS A 70 4.86 15.33 13.43
C HIS A 70 4.38 15.04 14.86
N ASP A 71 3.53 15.88 15.44
CA ASP A 71 3.01 15.72 16.79
C ASP A 71 1.98 14.59 16.87
N GLU A 72 1.12 14.46 15.87
CA GLU A 72 0.15 13.36 15.76
C GLU A 72 0.85 12.03 15.50
N SER A 73 1.82 12.00 14.57
CA SER A 73 2.62 10.79 14.32
C SER A 73 3.33 10.32 15.58
N ARG A 74 3.92 11.23 16.38
CA ARG A 74 4.57 10.84 17.66
C ARG A 74 3.57 10.22 18.63
N LYS A 75 2.36 10.77 18.75
CA LYS A 75 1.31 10.20 19.60
C LYS A 75 0.89 8.82 19.11
N ILE A 76 0.70 8.63 17.81
CA ILE A 76 0.30 7.35 17.24
C ILE A 76 1.40 6.30 17.45
N LEU A 77 2.65 6.63 17.14
CA LEU A 77 3.80 5.75 17.32
C LEU A 77 4.04 5.31 18.77
N ALA A 78 3.61 6.11 19.75
CA ALA A 78 3.70 5.75 21.17
C ALA A 78 2.68 4.67 21.59
N HIS A 79 1.64 4.44 20.78
CA HIS A 79 0.59 3.43 21.02
C HIS A 79 0.73 2.20 20.11
N ILE A 80 1.76 2.16 19.27
CA ILE A 80 2.17 0.99 18.46
C ILE A 80 3.29 0.26 19.19
#